data_AF-A0A3N0BQC7-F1
#
_entry.id   AF-A0A3N0BQC7-F1
#
_cell.length_a   1.000
_cell.length_b   1.000
_cell.length_c   1.000
_cell.angle_alpha   90.00
_cell.angle_beta   90.00
_cell.angle_gamma   90.00
#
_symmetry.space_group_name_H-M   'P 1'
#
loop_
_entity.id
_entity.type
_entity.pdbx_description
1 polymer ?
#
loop_
_entity_poly.entity_id
_entity_poly.type
_entity_poly.pdbx_seq_one_letter_code
_entity_poly.pdbx_strand_id
1 'polypeptide(L)' 'MNIEQIPSNEDLQTFIKKFDPKKYKLTRAGVEIRGINDMYRNLTQARNIIANLELNLTVIHTADMLSYGGFQVNVL' A
#
# COMPACT_ATOMS: atom_id res chain seq x y z
N MET A 1 -0.26 20.93 17.19
CA MET A 1 -0.14 19.49 17.53
C MET A 1 -0.07 18.74 16.20
N ASN A 2 1.14 18.52 15.68
CA ASN A 2 1.36 17.88 14.38
C ASN A 2 1.38 16.37 14.57
N ILE A 3 0.30 15.70 14.20
CA ILE A 3 0.25 14.24 14.13
C ILE A 3 0.52 13.83 12.67
N GLU A 4 1.74 14.10 12.20
CA GLU A 4 2.33 13.39 11.05
C GLU A 4 3.11 12.16 11.55
N GLN A 5 2.52 11.44 12.51
CA GLN A 5 3.01 10.12 12.89
C GLN A 5 2.44 9.12 11.89
N ILE A 6 3.22 8.89 10.83
CA ILE A 6 3.21 7.64 10.07
C ILE A 6 3.09 6.51 11.10
N PRO A 7 2.19 5.52 10.92
CA PRO A 7 2.09 4.46 11.91
C PRO A 7 3.47 3.83 12.05
N SER A 8 3.92 3.68 13.29
CA SER A 8 5.11 2.91 13.69
C SER A 8 4.96 1.41 13.37
N ASN A 9 4.19 1.08 12.35
CA ASN A 9 3.83 -0.26 11.94
C ASN A 9 4.96 -0.77 11.05
N GLU A 10 5.73 -1.70 11.59
CA GLU A 10 6.89 -2.31 10.94
C GLU A 10 6.50 -3.06 9.66
N ASP A 11 5.30 -3.65 9.61
CA ASP A 11 4.79 -4.35 8.44
C ASP A 11 4.60 -3.38 7.26
N LEU A 12 4.02 -2.20 7.50
CA LEU A 12 3.82 -1.18 6.47
C LEU A 12 5.16 -0.67 5.92
N GLN A 13 6.15 -0.46 6.80
CA GLN A 13 7.49 -0.04 6.38
C GLN A 13 8.19 -1.14 5.57
N THR A 14 8.06 -2.39 6.01
CA THR A 14 8.57 -3.57 5.29
C THR A 14 7.92 -3.70 3.92
N PHE A 15 6.60 -3.53 3.83
CA PHE A 15 5.86 -3.52 2.58
C PHE A 15 6.36 -2.43 1.63
N ILE A 16 6.44 -1.17 2.08
CA ILE A 16 6.88 -0.05 1.24
C ILE A 16 8.29 -0.30 0.70
N LYS A 17 9.20 -0.79 1.56
CA LYS A 17 10.58 -1.10 1.16
C LYS A 17 10.66 -2.23 0.14
N LYS A 18 9.80 -3.25 0.24
CA LYS A 18 9.82 -4.43 -0.66
C LYS A 18 9.07 -4.18 -1.96
N PHE A 19 7.98 -3.43 -1.90
CA PHE A 19 7.18 -3.06 -3.06
C PHE A 19 7.84 -1.95 -3.88
N ASP A 20 8.65 -1.09 -3.23
CA ASP A 20 9.39 0.03 -3.83
C ASP A 20 8.53 0.91 -4.78
N PRO A 21 7.44 1.51 -4.26
CA PRO A 21 6.54 2.30 -5.09
C PRO A 21 7.17 3.62 -5.52
N LYS A 22 7.12 3.92 -6.81
CA LYS A 22 7.57 5.23 -7.36
C LYS A 22 6.80 6.43 -6.79
N LYS A 23 5.52 6.26 -6.48
CA LYS A 23 4.63 7.29 -5.94
C LYS A 23 3.66 6.67 -4.95
N TYR A 24 3.61 7.23 -3.75
CA TYR A 24 2.67 6.81 -2.72
C TYR A 24 2.29 7.99 -1.81
N LYS A 25 1.18 7.83 -1.08
CA LYS A 25 0.70 8.75 -0.06
C LYS A 25 0.44 7.97 1.22
N LEU A 26 0.99 8.44 2.34
CA LEU A 26 0.67 7.87 3.65
C LEU A 26 -0.72 8.35 4.09
N THR A 27 -1.46 7.44 4.70
CA THR A 27 -2.83 7.64 5.17
C THR A 27 -2.94 7.20 6.62
N ARG A 28 -4.03 7.55 7.29
CA ARG A 28 -4.27 7.07 8.67
C ARG A 28 -4.37 5.56 8.77
N ALA A 29 -4.82 4.89 7.70
CA ALA A 29 -5.03 3.44 7.69
C ALA A 29 -3.82 2.65 7.15
N GLY A 30 -2.84 3.32 6.53
CA GLY A 30 -1.73 2.65 5.85
C GLY A 30 -1.14 3.51 4.72
N VAL A 31 -0.95 2.93 3.54
CA VAL A 31 -0.36 3.60 2.37
C VAL A 31 -1.21 3.46 1.13
N GLU A 32 -1.39 4.55 0.39
CA GLU A 32 -2.02 4.55 -0.93
C GLU A 32 -0.94 4.61 -2.01
N ILE A 33 -0.86 3.57 -2.84
CA ILE A 33 0.01 3.50 -3.99
C ILE A 33 -0.68 4.18 -5.17
N ARG A 34 0.04 4.97 -5.97
CA ARG A 34 -0.54 5.82 -7.02
C ARG A 34 0.24 5.76 -8.34
N GLY A 35 -0.43 6.08 -9.44
CA GLY A 35 0.20 6.21 -10.76
C GLY A 35 0.70 4.88 -11.33
N ILE A 36 0.00 3.79 -11.05
CA ILE A 36 0.28 2.45 -11.54
C ILE A 36 -0.34 2.26 -12.92
N ASN A 37 0.49 1.89 -13.90
CA ASN A 37 0.02 1.59 -15.26
C ASN A 37 -0.53 0.16 -15.40
N ASP A 38 0.15 -0.83 -14.80
CA ASP A 38 -0.24 -2.24 -14.85
C ASP A 38 -0.85 -2.66 -13.51
N MET A 39 -2.13 -2.37 -13.33
CA MET A 39 -2.81 -2.53 -12.05
C MET A 39 -2.87 -3.99 -11.59
N TYR A 40 -3.19 -4.91 -12.50
CA TYR A 40 -3.32 -6.33 -12.18
C TYR A 40 -1.99 -6.90 -11.65
N ARG A 41 -0.88 -6.60 -12.33
CA ARG A 41 0.44 -7.06 -11.89
C ARG A 41 0.84 -6.49 -10.54
N ASN A 42 0.57 -5.21 -10.30
CA ASN A 42 0.94 -4.55 -9.04
C ASN A 42 0.07 -5.01 -7.86
N LEU A 43 -1.23 -5.21 -8.06
CA LEU A 43 -2.11 -5.80 -7.04
C LEU A 43 -1.67 -7.21 -6.68
N THR A 44 -1.30 -8.02 -7.68
CA THR A 44 -0.78 -9.37 -7.47
C THR A 44 0.55 -9.34 -6.71
N GLN A 45 1.47 -8.47 -7.11
CA GLN A 45 2.75 -8.29 -6.41
C GLN A 45 2.54 -7.84 -4.96
N ALA A 46 1.66 -6.88 -4.70
CA ALA A 46 1.38 -6.39 -3.36
C ALA A 46 0.83 -7.51 -2.45
N ARG A 47 -0.16 -8.27 -2.94
CA ARG A 47 -0.71 -9.43 -2.22
C ARG A 47 0.34 -10.50 -1.95
N ASN A 48 1.21 -10.78 -2.93
CA ASN A 48 2.29 -11.76 -2.77
C ASN A 48 3.33 -11.32 -1.74
N ILE A 49 3.71 -10.03 -1.70
CA ILE A 49 4.64 -9.52 -0.68
C ILE A 49 4.04 -9.68 0.71
N ILE A 50 2.77 -9.30 0.88
CA ILE A 50 2.06 -9.42 2.16
C ILE A 50 1.99 -10.88 2.60
N ALA A 51 1.56 -11.78 1.72
CA ALA A 51 1.45 -13.21 2.04
C ALA A 51 2.80 -13.87 2.32
N ASN A 52 3.82 -13.63 1.50
CA ASN A 52 5.13 -14.29 1.63
C ASN A 52 5.93 -13.82 2.84
N LEU A 53 5.67 -12.61 3.33
CA LEU A 53 6.34 -12.03 4.50
C LEU A 53 5.44 -12.05 5.74
N GLU A 54 4.25 -12.66 5.65
CA GLU A 54 3.26 -12.79 6.73
C GLU A 54 2.91 -11.43 7.39
N LEU A 55 2.80 -10.38 6.56
CA LEU A 55 2.51 -9.03 7.03
C LEU A 55 1.03 -8.89 7.42
N ASN A 56 0.73 -8.20 8.51
CA ASN A 56 -0.63 -7.90 8.97
C ASN A 56 -1.23 -6.71 8.20
N LEU A 57 -1.28 -6.86 6.89
CA LEU A 57 -1.75 -5.84 5.95
C LEU A 57 -2.80 -6.40 5.00
N THR A 58 -3.62 -5.52 4.44
CA THR A 58 -4.61 -5.89 3.41
C THR A 58 -4.61 -4.92 2.25
N VAL A 59 -4.85 -5.44 1.04
CA VAL A 59 -4.95 -4.65 -0.19
C VAL A 59 -6.41 -4.31 -0.45
N ILE A 60 -6.71 -3.02 -0.56
CA ILE A 60 -8.03 -2.48 -0.89
C ILE A 60 -7.94 -1.66 -2.17
N HIS A 61 -8.96 -1.74 -3.02
CA HIS A 61 -9.10 -0.86 -4.18
C HIS A 61 -10.57 -0.52 -4.42
N THR A 62 -10.83 0.72 -4.83
CA THR A 62 -12.17 1.18 -5.26
C THR A 62 -12.14 1.54 -6.74
N ALA A 63 -13.32 1.72 -7.36
CA ALA A 63 -13.41 2.16 -8.76
C ALA A 63 -12.68 3.50 -9.00
N ASP A 64 -12.84 4.44 -8.08
CA ASP A 64 -12.15 5.74 -8.13
C ASP A 64 -10.63 5.57 -8.06
N MET A 65 -10.12 4.72 -7.17
CA MET A 65 -8.68 4.42 -7.11
C MET A 65 -8.16 3.87 -8.43
N LEU A 66 -8.88 2.90 -9.01
CA LEU A 66 -8.50 2.30 -10.28
C LEU A 66 -8.46 3.31 -11.42
N SER A 67 -9.36 4.32 -11.44
CA SER A 67 -9.41 5.32 -12.51
C SER A 67 -8.16 6.20 -12.60
N TYR A 68 -7.43 6.38 -11.49
CA TYR A 68 -6.14 7.09 -11.45
C TYR A 68 -4.93 6.17 -11.24
N GLY A 69 -5.11 4.86 -11.40
CA GLY A 69 -4.03 3.89 -11.22
C GLY A 69 -3.56 3.80 -9.77
N GLY A 70 -4.49 3.78 -8.81
CA GLY A 70 -4.21 3.63 -7.39
C GLY A 70 -4.80 2.39 -6.74
N PHE A 71 -4.24 2.03 -5.58
CA PHE A 71 -4.79 1.08 -4.61
C PHE A 71 -4.23 1.39 -3.22
N GLN A 72 -4.86 0.86 -2.18
CA GLN A 72 -4.46 1.07 -0.80
C GLN A 72 -3.96 -0.22 -0.15
N VAL A 73 -2.97 -0.09 0.73
CA VAL A 73 -2.52 -1.15 1.64
C VAL A 73 -2.73 -0.65 3.05
N ASN A 74 -3.62 -1.31 3.78
CA ASN A 74 -4.01 -0.94 5.13
C ASN A 74 -3.47 -1.91 6.16
N VAL A 75 -3.24 -1.41 7.37
CA VAL A 75 -3.05 -2.23 8.56
C VAL A 75 -4.38 -2.92 8.90
N LEU A 76 -4.33 -4.20 9.25
CA LEU A 76 -5.48 -4.99 9.70
C LEU A 76 -5.93 -4.65 11.12
#